data_AF-A0AAN8W673-F1
#
_entry.id   AF-A0AAN8W673-F1
#
_cell.length_a   1.000
_cell.length_b   1.000
_cell.length_c   1.000
_cell.angle_alpha   90.00
_cell.angle_beta   90.00
_cell.angle_gamma   90.00
#
_symmetry.space_group_name_H-M   'P 1'
#
loop_
_entity.id
_entity.type
_entity.pdbx_description
1 polymer ?
#
loop_
_entity_poly.entity_id
_entity_poly.type
_entity_poly.pdbx_seq_one_letter_code
_entity_poly.pdbx_strand_id
1 'polypeptide(L)'
;VQVFILHLQLKAFIQKEESSDNPFPNLKSSSMSKTGRAQASDLSSATFGSEVPLGSGTPCRIAFSKGGMRDIYVIPVSRGISGKLLLVEKLPFHNQRGVVIAAAPLAGLRPTIDEDHRTWLHLRIREFDPKFITNESKEYHPNSSINDLEGRWTLGFSTTEACDAARSLILEETGKQRSSVESLLSAFLEGHIFQNSLSSSDLCLM
;
A
#
# COMPACT_ATOMS: atom_id res chain seq x y z
N VAL A 1 -6.46 -22.85 1.64
CA VAL A 1 -7.28 -23.07 0.42
C VAL A 1 -7.88 -21.77 -0.14
N GLN A 2 -8.37 -20.83 0.68
CA GLN A 2 -8.96 -19.56 0.21
C GLN A 2 -7.99 -18.61 -0.55
N VAL A 3 -6.72 -18.54 -0.17
CA VAL A 3 -5.73 -17.64 -0.82
C VAL A 3 -5.44 -18.04 -2.27
N PHE A 4 -5.45 -19.34 -2.58
CA PHE A 4 -5.21 -19.87 -3.92
C PHE A 4 -6.38 -19.61 -4.88
N ILE A 5 -7.62 -19.64 -4.37
CA ILE A 5 -8.82 -19.41 -5.18
C ILE A 5 -8.92 -17.94 -5.59
N LEU A 6 -8.67 -17.01 -4.65
CA LEU A 6 -8.68 -15.57 -4.97
C LEU A 6 -7.59 -15.19 -5.98
N HIS A 7 -6.40 -15.79 -5.86
CA HIS A 7 -5.29 -15.60 -6.81
C HIS A 7 -5.64 -16.08 -8.21
N LEU A 8 -6.26 -17.25 -8.35
CA LEU A 8 -6.72 -17.79 -9.63
C LEU A 8 -7.83 -16.95 -10.25
N GLN A 9 -8.78 -16.48 -9.44
CA GLN A 9 -9.88 -15.62 -9.88
C GLN A 9 -9.38 -14.25 -10.35
N LEU A 10 -8.43 -13.63 -9.62
CA LEU A 10 -7.78 -12.38 -10.03
C LEU A 10 -6.95 -12.55 -11.31
N LYS A 11 -6.20 -13.66 -11.43
CA LYS A 11 -5.43 -13.98 -12.66
C LYS A 11 -6.34 -14.12 -13.88
N ALA A 12 -7.42 -14.90 -13.77
CA ALA A 12 -8.38 -15.09 -14.85
C ALA A 12 -9.07 -13.78 -15.24
N PHE A 13 -9.30 -12.89 -14.27
CA PHE A 13 -9.92 -11.59 -14.51
C PHE A 13 -8.99 -10.61 -15.24
N ILE A 14 -7.74 -10.47 -14.80
CA ILE A 14 -6.73 -9.60 -15.44
C ILE A 14 -6.44 -10.06 -16.87
N GLN A 15 -6.45 -11.37 -17.13
CA GLN A 15 -6.29 -11.92 -18.48
C GLN A 15 -7.51 -11.71 -19.39
N LYS A 16 -8.71 -11.51 -18.83
CA LYS A 16 -9.94 -11.27 -19.60
C LYS A 16 -10.10 -9.80 -20.06
N GLU A 17 -9.29 -8.89 -19.49
CA GLU A 17 -9.30 -7.45 -19.77
C GLU A 17 -8.74 -7.06 -21.16
N GLU A 18 -8.33 -8.03 -22.01
CA GLU A 18 -8.11 -7.81 -23.45
C GLU A 18 -9.42 -7.71 -24.26
N SER A 19 -10.58 -8.01 -23.64
CA SER A 19 -11.90 -7.81 -24.25
C SER A 19 -12.65 -6.67 -23.54
N SER A 20 -13.16 -5.74 -24.35
CA SER A 20 -13.42 -4.33 -24.03
C SER A 20 -14.61 -4.00 -23.13
N ASP A 21 -14.94 -4.81 -22.12
CA ASP A 21 -15.95 -4.47 -21.12
C ASP A 21 -15.36 -4.58 -19.73
N ASN A 22 -14.96 -3.43 -19.17
CA ASN A 22 -14.40 -3.33 -17.83
C ASN A 22 -15.51 -3.61 -16.78
N PRO A 23 -15.48 -4.74 -16.06
CA PRO A 23 -16.50 -5.10 -15.07
C PRO A 23 -16.40 -4.28 -13.79
N PHE A 24 -15.36 -3.45 -13.66
CA PHE A 24 -15.14 -2.56 -12.54
C PHE A 24 -15.26 -1.09 -12.97
N PRO A 25 -16.49 -0.58 -13.20
CA PRO A 25 -16.68 0.85 -13.47
C PRO A 25 -16.16 1.73 -12.31
N ASN A 26 -16.06 1.17 -11.10
CA ASN A 26 -15.56 1.87 -9.90
C ASN A 26 -14.03 1.77 -9.68
N LEU A 27 -13.28 0.99 -10.48
CA LEU A 27 -11.81 1.01 -10.45
C LEU A 27 -11.24 2.15 -11.30
N LYS A 28 -12.06 2.79 -12.15
CA LYS A 28 -11.69 4.03 -12.84
C LYS A 28 -11.55 5.15 -11.81
N SER A 29 -10.33 5.28 -11.32
CA SER A 29 -9.71 6.55 -10.96
C SER A 29 -10.62 7.52 -10.20
N SER A 30 -10.53 7.53 -8.87
CA SER A 30 -10.81 8.74 -8.10
C SER A 30 -9.75 9.84 -8.35
N SER A 31 -8.89 9.70 -9.37
CA SER A 31 -8.18 10.83 -9.96
C SER A 31 -9.07 11.54 -10.98
N MET A 32 -9.18 12.86 -10.81
CA MET A 32 -9.72 13.85 -11.75
C MET A 32 -11.24 14.11 -11.72
N SER A 33 -11.71 14.68 -10.61
CA SER A 33 -12.54 15.88 -10.70
C SER A 33 -11.75 17.05 -10.11
N LYS A 34 -11.16 17.87 -10.98
CA LYS A 34 -10.66 19.20 -10.63
C LYS A 34 -11.88 20.07 -10.36
N THR A 35 -12.38 20.10 -9.13
CA THR A 35 -13.25 21.16 -8.66
C THR A 35 -12.55 21.88 -7.53
N GLY A 36 -12.20 23.13 -7.81
CA GLY A 36 -11.39 23.98 -6.95
C GLY A 36 -12.05 24.21 -5.61
N ARG A 37 -11.44 23.63 -4.57
CA ARG A 37 -11.44 24.24 -3.24
C ARG A 37 -10.25 23.66 -2.48
N ALA A 38 -9.27 24.50 -2.19
CA ALA A 38 -8.24 24.20 -1.22
C ALA A 38 -8.92 23.97 0.14
N GLN A 39 -9.25 22.73 0.45
CA GLN A 39 -9.85 22.32 1.72
C GLN A 39 -9.22 21.01 2.17
N ALA A 40 -8.55 21.07 3.31
CA ALA A 40 -7.92 19.97 4.05
C ALA A 40 -7.03 19.04 3.20
N SER A 41 -5.72 19.17 3.36
CA SER A 41 -4.70 18.35 2.69
C SER A 41 -4.97 16.86 2.88
N ASP A 42 -5.64 16.22 1.91
CA ASP A 42 -5.90 14.79 1.94
C ASP A 42 -4.58 14.04 1.80
N LEU A 43 -4.06 13.57 2.94
CA LEU A 43 -2.79 12.85 3.04
C LEU A 43 -2.75 11.65 2.08
N SER A 44 -3.90 11.04 1.76
CA SER A 44 -3.99 9.89 0.83
C SER A 44 -3.62 10.25 -0.62
N SER A 45 -3.58 11.53 -0.99
CA SER A 45 -3.14 12.04 -2.30
C SER A 45 -1.68 12.53 -2.34
N ALA A 46 -1.07 12.79 -1.18
CA ALA A 46 0.30 13.31 -1.08
C ALA A 46 1.38 12.43 -1.77
N THR A 47 2.24 13.04 -2.57
CA THR A 47 3.35 12.37 -3.25
C THR A 47 4.67 13.04 -2.88
N PHE A 48 5.79 12.54 -3.38
CA PHE A 48 7.09 13.19 -3.22
C PHE A 48 7.01 14.70 -3.53
N GLY A 49 7.57 15.52 -2.64
CA GLY A 49 7.53 16.98 -2.75
C GLY A 49 6.24 17.64 -2.25
N SER A 50 5.19 16.88 -1.91
CA SER A 50 3.95 17.45 -1.36
C SER A 50 4.16 17.96 0.07
N GLU A 51 3.60 19.14 0.37
CA GLU A 51 3.53 19.63 1.74
C GLU A 51 2.35 19.02 2.50
N VAL A 52 2.61 18.48 3.68
CA VAL A 52 1.62 17.81 4.51
C VAL A 52 1.70 18.27 5.97
N PRO A 53 0.58 18.29 6.71
CA PRO A 53 0.60 18.51 8.14
C PRO A 53 1.31 17.35 8.87
N LEU A 54 2.13 17.68 9.87
CA LEU A 54 2.87 16.71 10.70
C LEU A 54 2.04 16.12 11.85
N GLY A 55 0.80 16.58 12.05
CA GLY A 55 0.04 16.40 13.29
C GLY A 55 -0.05 14.95 13.81
N SER A 56 -0.31 13.97 12.94
CA SER A 56 -0.40 12.55 13.30
C SER A 56 0.91 11.77 13.08
N GLY A 57 1.98 12.44 12.68
CA GLY A 57 3.24 11.79 12.36
C GLY A 57 4.05 11.44 13.60
N THR A 58 4.69 10.27 13.57
CA THR A 58 5.62 9.87 14.62
C THR A 58 7.03 10.34 14.27
N PRO A 59 7.70 11.16 15.11
CA PRO A 59 9.06 11.61 14.85
C PRO A 59 10.04 10.43 14.95
N CYS A 60 10.94 10.33 13.98
CA CYS A 60 11.97 9.30 13.90
C CYS A 60 13.16 9.77 13.06
N ARG A 61 14.16 8.91 12.93
CA ARG A 61 15.37 9.14 12.14
C ARG A 61 15.52 8.08 11.07
N ILE A 62 15.98 8.46 9.90
CA ILE A 62 16.33 7.53 8.82
C ILE A 62 17.77 7.78 8.38
N ALA A 63 18.51 6.72 8.09
CA ALA A 63 19.83 6.80 7.47
C ALA A 63 19.70 6.51 5.96
N PHE A 64 20.20 7.42 5.14
CA PHE A 64 20.32 7.21 3.70
C PHE A 64 21.75 6.81 3.33
N SER A 65 21.91 5.89 2.38
CA SER A 65 23.21 5.38 1.92
C SER A 65 24.20 6.45 1.50
N LYS A 66 23.71 7.63 1.07
CA LYS A 66 24.55 8.76 0.61
C LYS A 66 24.29 10.08 1.35
N GLY A 67 23.52 10.08 2.44
CA GLY A 67 22.90 11.32 2.95
C GLY A 67 22.96 11.57 4.46
N GLY A 68 23.70 10.75 5.21
CA GLY A 68 23.70 10.80 6.67
C GLY A 68 22.35 10.43 7.29
N MET A 69 22.20 10.71 8.58
CA MET A 69 20.96 10.49 9.33
C MET A 69 20.10 11.76 9.26
N ARG A 70 18.80 11.62 9.00
CA ARG A 70 17.84 12.73 8.94
C ARG A 70 16.71 12.54 9.92
N ASP A 71 16.34 13.61 10.62
CA ASP A 71 15.11 13.67 11.41
C ASP A 71 13.91 13.84 10.49
N ILE A 72 12.95 12.94 10.62
CA ILE A 72 11.76 12.86 9.78
C ILE A 72 10.53 12.49 10.63
N TYR A 73 9.37 12.56 10.02
CA TYR A 73 8.12 12.05 10.56
C TYR A 73 7.63 10.91 9.67
N VAL A 74 7.19 9.82 10.30
CA VAL A 74 6.51 8.73 9.60
C VAL A 74 5.00 8.90 9.75
N ILE A 75 4.27 8.85 8.63
CA ILE A 75 2.81 9.03 8.60
C ILE A 75 2.19 7.91 7.74
N PRO A 76 1.64 6.84 8.35
CA PRO A 76 0.83 5.88 7.62
C PRO A 76 -0.56 6.49 7.35
N VAL A 77 -1.07 6.27 6.14
CA VAL A 77 -2.41 6.71 5.75
C VAL A 77 -3.06 5.69 4.80
N SER A 78 -4.31 5.34 5.08
CA SER A 78 -5.17 4.54 4.23
C SER A 78 -6.45 5.29 3.86
N ARG A 79 -6.93 5.09 2.64
CA ARG A 79 -8.21 5.58 2.14
C ARG A 79 -8.80 4.55 1.18
N GLY A 80 -9.80 3.82 1.64
CA GLY A 80 -10.39 2.70 0.90
C GLY A 80 -9.32 1.67 0.56
N ILE A 81 -9.21 1.31 -0.72
CA ILE A 81 -8.23 0.32 -1.21
C ILE A 81 -6.81 0.88 -1.38
N SER A 82 -6.61 2.19 -1.23
CA SER A 82 -5.31 2.85 -1.35
C SER A 82 -4.69 3.07 0.03
N GLY A 83 -3.39 2.84 0.15
CA GLY A 83 -2.67 3.02 1.40
C GLY A 83 -1.19 3.23 1.17
N LYS A 84 -0.61 4.19 1.89
CA LYS A 84 0.82 4.52 1.81
C LYS A 84 1.39 4.96 3.16
N LEU A 85 2.67 4.71 3.31
CA LEU A 85 3.52 5.24 4.37
C LEU A 85 4.29 6.44 3.81
N LEU A 86 4.16 7.60 4.44
CA LEU A 86 4.90 8.81 4.08
C LEU A 86 6.09 9.01 5.01
N LEU A 87 7.25 9.32 4.44
CA LEU A 87 8.38 9.91 5.18
C LEU A 87 8.41 11.40 4.90
N VAL A 88 8.34 12.20 5.96
CA VAL A 88 8.14 13.64 5.85
C VAL A 88 9.26 14.38 6.57
N GLU A 89 9.97 15.25 5.87
CA GLU A 89 10.98 16.13 6.44
C GLU A 89 10.33 17.42 6.94
N LYS A 90 10.59 17.81 8.18
CA LYS A 90 10.02 19.02 8.78
C LYS A 90 10.59 20.27 8.11
N LEU A 91 9.73 21.24 7.80
CA LEU A 91 10.17 22.52 7.26
C LEU A 91 10.75 23.41 8.38
N PRO A 92 11.89 24.10 8.15
CA PRO A 92 12.61 24.85 9.20
C PRO A 92 11.81 25.97 9.85
N PHE A 93 10.81 26.53 9.16
CA PHE A 93 9.98 27.64 9.66
C PHE A 93 8.53 27.25 9.96
N HIS A 94 8.15 26.00 9.71
CA HIS A 94 6.78 25.54 9.93
C HIS A 94 6.78 24.38 10.93
N ASN A 95 6.39 24.68 12.16
CA ASN A 95 6.42 23.69 13.23
C ASN A 95 5.41 22.54 13.07
N GLN A 96 4.43 22.68 12.18
CA GLN A 96 3.34 21.72 11.98
C GLN A 96 3.25 21.21 10.54
N ARG A 97 4.21 21.53 9.67
CA ARG A 97 4.22 21.09 8.27
C ARG A 97 5.58 20.53 7.87
N GLY A 98 5.54 19.61 6.91
CA GLY A 98 6.74 19.06 6.31
C GLY A 98 6.50 18.66 4.87
N VAL A 99 7.59 18.29 4.19
CA VAL A 99 7.59 17.87 2.79
C VAL A 99 7.80 16.37 2.72
N VAL A 100 6.99 15.68 1.93
CA VAL A 100 7.17 14.25 1.68
C VAL A 100 8.46 14.03 0.90
N ILE A 101 9.41 13.30 1.49
CA ILE A 101 10.70 12.96 0.86
C ILE A 101 10.75 11.52 0.35
N ALA A 102 9.82 10.67 0.79
CA ALA A 102 9.63 9.33 0.27
C ALA A 102 8.23 8.82 0.60
N ALA A 103 7.74 7.88 -0.19
CA ALA A 103 6.50 7.18 0.07
C ALA A 103 6.64 5.69 -0.31
N ALA A 104 6.00 4.82 0.44
CA ALA A 104 5.93 3.40 0.16
C ALA A 104 4.47 2.92 0.25
N PRO A 105 4.02 1.95 -0.56
CA PRO A 105 2.68 1.37 -0.39
C PRO A 105 2.57 0.68 0.98
N LEU A 106 1.41 0.80 1.65
CA LEU A 106 1.12 -0.01 2.85
C LEU A 106 0.87 -1.47 2.48
N ALA A 107 0.31 -1.71 1.29
CA ALA A 107 0.17 -3.05 0.74
C ALA A 107 1.54 -3.73 0.61
N GLY A 108 1.74 -4.83 1.34
CA GLY A 108 2.99 -5.58 1.34
C GLY A 108 4.07 -5.05 2.28
N LEU A 109 3.84 -3.93 2.98
CA LEU A 109 4.74 -3.42 3.99
C LEU A 109 4.75 -4.33 5.23
N ARG A 110 5.93 -4.69 5.72
CA ARG A 110 6.09 -5.55 6.91
C ARG A 110 6.91 -4.86 8.00
N PRO A 111 6.28 -4.18 8.98
CA PRO A 111 6.99 -3.52 10.06
C PRO A 111 7.48 -4.54 11.12
N THR A 112 8.80 -4.58 11.32
CA THR A 112 9.46 -5.50 12.26
C THR A 112 10.42 -4.71 13.14
N ILE A 113 10.33 -4.91 14.46
CA ILE A 113 11.26 -4.29 15.42
C ILE A 113 12.55 -5.09 15.42
N ASP A 114 13.69 -4.41 15.43
CA ASP A 114 14.99 -5.05 15.52
C ASP A 114 15.17 -5.74 16.89
N GLU A 115 15.75 -6.94 16.88
CA GLU A 115 15.89 -7.76 18.09
C GLU A 115 16.93 -7.19 19.06
N ASP A 116 18.04 -6.66 18.50
CA ASP A 116 19.17 -6.10 19.23
C ASP A 116 18.93 -4.62 19.60
N HIS A 117 18.19 -3.90 18.76
CA HIS A 117 17.90 -2.48 18.87
C HIS A 117 16.38 -2.22 18.90
N ARG A 118 15.77 -2.35 20.08
CA ARG A 118 14.31 -2.17 20.27
C ARG A 118 13.73 -0.81 19.87
N THR A 119 14.57 0.19 19.63
CA THR A 119 14.17 1.50 19.10
C THR A 119 14.21 1.57 17.57
N TRP A 120 14.57 0.49 16.88
CA TRP A 120 14.69 0.44 15.43
C TRP A 120 13.54 -0.37 14.82
N LEU A 121 12.94 0.21 13.79
CA LEU A 121 11.88 -0.41 13.00
C LEU A 121 12.39 -0.65 11.58
N HIS A 122 12.44 -1.92 11.20
CA HIS A 122 12.68 -2.34 9.83
C HIS A 122 11.39 -2.40 9.04
N LEU A 123 11.41 -1.74 7.88
CA LEU A 123 10.34 -1.73 6.90
C LEU A 123 10.85 -2.38 5.63
N ARG A 124 10.27 -3.54 5.29
CA ARG A 124 10.48 -4.18 4.00
C ARG A 124 9.44 -3.67 3.01
N ILE A 125 9.92 -3.00 1.98
CA ILE A 125 9.13 -2.46 0.88
C ILE A 125 9.27 -3.45 -0.28
N ARG A 126 8.20 -4.16 -0.55
CA ARG A 126 8.14 -5.00 -1.74
C ARG A 126 7.92 -4.11 -2.94
N GLU A 127 8.84 -4.16 -3.89
CA GLU A 127 8.53 -3.71 -5.24
C GLU A 127 7.49 -4.68 -5.81
N PHE A 128 6.30 -4.16 -6.11
CA PHE A 128 5.33 -4.92 -6.90
C PHE A 128 5.77 -4.83 -8.36
N ASP A 129 6.57 -5.79 -8.83
CA ASP A 129 6.87 -5.92 -10.25
C ASP A 129 5.80 -6.81 -10.93
N PRO A 130 4.89 -6.25 -11.74
CA PRO A 130 3.91 -7.05 -12.48
C PRO A 130 4.57 -8.05 -13.46
N LYS A 131 5.86 -7.91 -13.81
CA LYS A 131 6.59 -8.88 -14.65
C LYS A 131 6.79 -10.25 -13.99
N PHE A 132 6.56 -10.39 -12.69
CA PHE A 132 6.47 -11.71 -12.04
C PHE A 132 5.31 -12.56 -12.61
N ILE A 133 4.35 -11.94 -13.30
CA ILE A 133 3.17 -12.62 -13.86
C ILE A 133 3.44 -13.17 -15.27
N THR A 134 4.45 -12.66 -16.01
CA THR A 134 4.64 -12.97 -17.44
C THR A 134 5.68 -14.04 -17.76
N ASN A 135 6.43 -14.56 -16.77
CA ASN A 135 7.58 -15.42 -17.04
C ASN A 135 7.33 -16.89 -16.66
N GLU A 136 6.27 -17.49 -17.20
CA GLU A 136 6.27 -18.94 -17.48
C GLU A 136 6.91 -19.17 -18.85
N SER A 137 8.23 -19.06 -18.96
CA SER A 137 9.09 -19.65 -20.02
C SER A 137 10.44 -18.95 -20.17
N LYS A 138 11.27 -18.91 -19.12
CA LYS A 138 12.73 -18.78 -19.33
C LYS A 138 13.52 -19.29 -18.14
N GLU A 139 14.47 -20.17 -18.47
CA GLU A 139 15.53 -20.76 -17.66
C GLU A 139 15.84 -20.03 -16.35
N TYR A 140 15.68 -20.79 -15.26
CA TYR A 140 16.15 -20.45 -13.93
C TYR A 140 17.68 -20.28 -13.94
N HIS A 141 18.15 -19.04 -13.86
CA HIS A 141 19.49 -18.75 -13.32
C HIS A 141 19.33 -18.45 -11.82
N PRO A 142 19.82 -19.32 -10.90
CA PRO A 142 19.54 -19.22 -9.47
C PRO A 142 20.41 -18.22 -8.69
N ASN A 143 21.01 -17.21 -9.35
CA ASN A 143 22.09 -16.42 -8.75
C ASN A 143 21.79 -14.92 -8.55
N SER A 144 20.54 -14.48 -8.72
CA SER A 144 20.11 -13.18 -8.22
C SER A 144 19.41 -13.40 -6.89
N SER A 145 20.11 -13.13 -5.78
CA SER A 145 19.48 -13.20 -4.47
C SER A 145 18.28 -12.26 -4.44
N ILE A 146 17.09 -12.83 -4.21
CA ILE A 146 15.80 -12.14 -3.99
C ILE A 146 15.93 -10.93 -3.02
N ASN A 147 16.98 -10.90 -2.21
CA ASN A 147 17.34 -9.84 -1.28
C ASN A 147 17.74 -8.50 -1.92
N ASP A 148 18.22 -8.45 -3.17
CA ASP A 148 18.74 -7.20 -3.77
C ASP A 148 17.65 -6.33 -4.42
N LEU A 149 16.43 -6.88 -4.59
CA LEU A 149 15.27 -6.19 -5.17
C LEU A 149 14.27 -5.69 -4.10
N GLU A 150 14.48 -6.02 -2.82
CA GLU A 150 13.57 -5.62 -1.73
C GLU A 150 14.07 -4.33 -1.09
N GLY A 151 13.37 -3.21 -1.35
CA GLY A 151 13.67 -1.94 -0.70
C GLY A 151 13.57 -2.07 0.82
N ARG A 152 14.62 -1.68 1.56
CA ARG A 152 14.63 -1.74 3.03
C ARG A 152 14.81 -0.35 3.62
N TRP A 153 13.90 0.07 4.49
CA TRP A 153 14.10 1.24 5.35
C TRP A 153 14.32 0.79 6.79
N THR A 154 15.22 1.48 7.48
CA THR A 154 15.45 1.33 8.92
C THR A 154 15.18 2.68 9.56
N LEU A 155 14.16 2.72 10.42
CA LEU A 155 13.77 3.92 11.14
C LEU A 155 14.21 3.79 12.60
N GLY A 156 14.93 4.78 13.11
CA GLY A 156 15.33 4.87 14.51
C GLY A 156 14.43 5.84 15.29
N PHE A 157 13.84 5.37 16.38
CA PHE A 157 12.99 6.17 17.27
C PHE A 157 13.77 6.60 18.52
N SER A 158 13.24 7.61 19.21
CA SER A 158 13.84 8.10 20.47
C SER A 158 13.64 7.12 21.62
N THR A 159 12.50 6.42 21.65
CA THR A 159 12.15 5.43 22.68
C THR A 159 11.53 4.18 22.07
N THR A 160 11.49 3.11 22.86
CA THR A 160 10.84 1.84 22.51
C THR A 160 9.34 2.02 22.32
N GLU A 161 8.70 2.84 23.15
CA GLU A 161 7.26 3.12 23.10
C GLU A 161 6.91 3.87 21.81
N ALA A 162 7.77 4.80 21.36
CA ALA A 162 7.58 5.49 20.09
C ALA A 162 7.72 4.53 18.90
N CYS A 163 8.66 3.58 18.96
CA CYS A 163 8.83 2.54 17.95
C CYS A 163 7.61 1.60 17.90
N ASP A 164 7.12 1.15 19.05
CA ASP A 164 5.93 0.30 19.17
C ASP A 164 4.66 1.02 18.70
N ALA A 165 4.50 2.30 19.04
CA ALA A 165 3.39 3.14 18.60
C ALA A 165 3.40 3.30 17.08
N ALA A 166 4.57 3.61 16.49
CA ALA A 166 4.71 3.70 15.04
C ALA A 166 4.38 2.37 14.34
N ARG A 167 4.89 1.25 14.86
CA ARG A 167 4.55 -0.09 14.34
C ARG A 167 3.05 -0.35 14.40
N SER A 168 2.40 -0.01 15.51
CA SER A 168 0.97 -0.21 15.70
C SER A 168 0.14 0.62 14.71
N LEU A 169 0.48 1.89 14.51
CA LEU A 169 -0.18 2.76 13.53
C LEU A 169 -0.06 2.23 12.09
N ILE A 170 1.12 1.74 11.72
CA ILE A 170 1.32 1.15 10.39
C ILE A 170 0.42 -0.08 10.20
N LEU A 171 0.37 -0.97 11.21
CA LEU A 171 -0.47 -2.17 11.17
C LEU A 171 -1.96 -1.82 11.13
N GLU A 172 -2.39 -0.80 11.88
CA GLU A 172 -3.76 -0.32 11.90
C GLU A 172 -4.19 0.18 10.51
N GLU A 173 -3.42 1.08 9.90
CA GLU A 173 -3.72 1.62 8.57
C GLU A 173 -3.64 0.53 7.48
N THR A 174 -2.71 -0.43 7.61
CA THR A 174 -2.65 -1.60 6.74
C THR A 174 -3.91 -2.46 6.89
N GLY A 175 -4.40 -2.63 8.12
CA GLY A 175 -5.65 -3.31 8.43
C GLY A 175 -6.86 -2.62 7.80
N LYS A 176 -6.95 -1.29 7.90
CA LYS A 176 -8.01 -0.50 7.26
C LYS A 176 -8.02 -0.66 5.74
N GLN A 177 -6.85 -0.59 5.10
CA GLN A 177 -6.73 -0.83 3.66
C GLN A 177 -7.17 -2.26 3.31
N ARG A 178 -6.72 -3.26 4.08
CA ARG A 178 -7.07 -4.66 3.86
C ARG A 178 -8.57 -4.91 3.98
N SER A 179 -9.21 -4.43 5.04
CA SER A 179 -10.67 -4.57 5.23
C SER A 179 -11.46 -3.92 4.10
N SER A 180 -10.98 -2.80 3.57
CA SER A 180 -11.61 -2.14 2.42
C SER A 180 -11.51 -2.97 1.14
N VAL A 181 -10.35 -3.60 0.90
CA VAL A 181 -10.16 -4.54 -0.23
C VAL A 181 -11.02 -5.78 -0.07
N GLU A 182 -11.06 -6.37 1.13
CA GLU A 182 -11.89 -7.54 1.43
C GLU A 182 -13.38 -7.22 1.23
N SER A 183 -13.86 -6.08 1.70
CA SER A 183 -15.25 -5.65 1.49
C SER A 183 -15.60 -5.49 0.01
N LEU A 184 -14.70 -4.88 -0.78
CA LEU A 184 -14.89 -4.73 -2.23
C LEU A 184 -14.96 -6.09 -2.93
N LEU A 185 -14.06 -7.00 -2.57
CA LEU A 185 -14.00 -8.34 -3.17
C LEU A 185 -15.19 -9.20 -2.75
N SER A 186 -15.63 -9.15 -1.50
CA SER A 186 -16.80 -9.90 -1.04
C SER A 186 -18.07 -9.48 -1.79
N ALA A 187 -18.32 -8.17 -1.91
CA ALA A 187 -19.46 -7.65 -2.66
C ALA A 187 -19.46 -8.11 -4.13
N PHE A 188 -18.27 -8.18 -4.73
CA PHE A 188 -18.09 -8.66 -6.09
C PHE A 188 -18.34 -10.17 -6.22
N LEU A 189 -17.78 -10.98 -5.32
CA LEU A 189 -17.95 -12.44 -5.33
C LEU A 189 -19.40 -12.85 -5.07
N GLU A 190 -20.09 -12.18 -4.15
CA GLU A 190 -21.52 -12.40 -3.90
C GLU A 190 -22.35 -12.07 -5.15
N GLY A 191 -22.09 -10.95 -5.82
CA GLY A 191 -22.76 -10.57 -7.07
C GLY A 191 -22.61 -11.61 -8.20
N HIS A 192 -21.43 -12.23 -8.34
CA HIS A 192 -21.20 -13.29 -9.32
C HIS A 192 -21.91 -14.60 -9.00
N ILE A 193 -22.02 -14.95 -7.71
CA ILE A 193 -22.78 -16.14 -7.30
C ILE A 193 -24.27 -15.96 -7.65
N PHE A 194 -24.84 -14.77 -7.47
CA PHE A 194 -26.23 -14.50 -7.82
C PHE A 194 -26.48 -14.49 -9.34
N GLN A 195 -25.59 -13.91 -10.15
CA GLN A 195 -25.73 -13.91 -11.62
C GLN A 195 -25.64 -15.33 -12.22
N ASN A 196 -24.76 -16.17 -11.69
CA ASN A 196 -24.66 -17.56 -12.15
C ASN A 196 -25.89 -18.38 -11.76
N SER A 197 -26.52 -18.09 -10.62
CA SER A 197 -27.74 -18.79 -10.17
C SER A 197 -28.98 -18.43 -11.01
N LEU A 198 -29.08 -17.20 -11.52
CA LEU A 198 -30.18 -16.78 -12.41
C LEU A 198 -30.02 -17.31 -13.84
N SER A 199 -28.79 -17.46 -14.33
CA SER A 199 -28.55 -18.07 -15.66
C SER A 199 -28.87 -19.58 -15.71
N SER A 200 -28.90 -20.25 -14.55
CA SER A 200 -29.24 -21.67 -14.47
C SER A 200 -30.76 -21.93 -14.39
N SER A 201 -31.56 -20.92 -14.04
CA SER A 201 -33.04 -21.02 -14.00
C SER A 201 -33.72 -20.71 -15.33
N ASP A 202 -33.05 -20.05 -16.28
CA ASP A 202 -33.61 -19.73 -17.61
C ASP A 202 -33.47 -20.88 -18.63
N LEU A 203 -32.87 -22.00 -18.25
CA LEU A 203 -32.77 -23.21 -19.08
C LEU A 203 -33.85 -24.27 -18.79
N CYS A 204 -34.84 -23.96 -17.94
CA CYS A 204 -35.93 -24.88 -17.60
C CYS A 204 -37.31 -24.45 -18.15
N LEU A 205 -37.36 -23.51 -19.10
CA LEU A 205 -38.56 -23.14 -19.85
C LEU A 205 -38.25 -23.06 -21.36
N MET A 206 -37.97 -24.20 -21.99
CA MET A 206 -38.28 -24.48 -23.40
C MET A 206 -38.59 -25.96 -23.57
#